data_AF-A0A6B0SW39-F1
#
_entry.id   AF-A0A6B0SW39-F1
#
_cell.length_a   1.000
_cell.length_b   1.000
_cell.length_c   1.000
_cell.angle_alpha   90.00
_cell.angle_beta   90.00
_cell.angle_gamma   90.00
#
_symmetry.space_group_name_H-M   'P 1'
#
loop_
_entity.id
_entity.type
_entity.pdbx_description
1 polymer ?
#
loop_
_entity_poly.entity_id
_entity_poly.type
_entity_poly.pdbx_seq_one_letter_code
_entity_poly.pdbx_strand_id
1 'polypeptide(L)'
;MEQSLFMAQNFPTVSRKHLLKWLYHMRMRRRHLLALCGATVGGLAGCTGDSERPSSNGSEISNTQTGTPTQTPTEAVDSSHLSVELDALQPAIVKLATADSLGINDRGQFLFLELSVTTGEPPARSDLVFRFDGEEFGPSEARGARDLYRLYDDKEHRYDAETGNGWVLFNLPESRDTTDISLHWPGGEWQPDSTLQARLTAPEPTLTVEWSVPETVSAGIEPEITFTITNNSDQQTRFVAGLNRTGGGIDYAPVAAISRPIPGEETVEWSLTDTFEVRSPGDDETGDDEPDMTYRMLWPGEGREQQVRIT
;
A
#
# COMPACT_ATOMS: atom_id res chain seq x y z
N MET A 1 37.81 43.23 36.78
CA MET A 1 37.05 42.50 37.80
C MET A 1 36.12 41.59 37.01
N GLU A 2 36.44 40.29 37.04
CA GLU A 2 35.75 39.12 36.41
C GLU A 2 35.58 39.14 34.87
N GLN A 3 36.32 38.40 34.05
CA GLN A 3 36.48 36.93 33.85
C GLN A 3 35.21 36.17 33.42
N SER A 4 35.11 35.84 32.12
CA SER A 4 34.88 34.50 31.51
C SER A 4 34.54 34.72 30.01
N LEU A 5 35.37 34.48 28.98
CA LEU A 5 36.11 33.30 28.50
C LEU A 5 35.23 32.23 27.81
N PHE A 6 35.39 32.14 26.46
CA PHE A 6 35.34 30.95 25.56
C PHE A 6 34.03 30.12 25.49
N MET A 7 33.57 29.52 24.38
CA MET A 7 34.25 28.82 23.27
C MET A 7 33.40 28.84 21.98
N ALA A 8 34.07 28.98 20.84
CA ALA A 8 33.61 28.42 19.57
C ALA A 8 33.92 26.92 19.53
N GLN A 9 32.93 26.05 19.25
CA GLN A 9 33.17 24.68 18.82
C GLN A 9 32.10 24.21 17.81
N ASN A 10 32.58 24.04 16.57
CA ASN A 10 32.33 22.91 15.67
C ASN A 10 30.87 22.47 15.43
N PHE A 11 30.27 23.03 14.38
CA PHE A 11 29.24 22.33 13.61
C PHE A 11 29.88 21.20 12.80
N PRO A 12 29.48 19.93 12.98
CA PRO A 12 29.88 18.89 12.05
C PRO A 12 29.18 19.11 10.71
N THR A 13 29.98 19.43 9.70
CA THR A 13 29.68 19.30 8.28
C THR A 13 29.16 17.90 7.96
N VAL A 14 27.83 17.74 7.93
CA VAL A 14 27.21 16.57 7.31
C VAL A 14 27.27 16.76 5.79
N SER A 15 27.91 15.78 5.17
CA SER A 15 28.28 15.71 3.76
C SER A 15 27.08 15.96 2.82
N ARG A 16 27.20 17.03 2.02
CA ARG A 16 26.33 17.47 0.91
C ARG A 16 26.07 16.43 -0.20
N LYS A 17 26.47 15.16 -0.02
CA LYS A 17 26.35 14.09 -1.03
C LYS A 17 25.12 13.18 -0.88
N HIS A 18 24.30 13.32 0.16
CA HIS A 18 23.07 12.51 0.32
C HIS A 18 21.76 13.28 0.06
N LEU A 19 21.81 14.60 -0.14
CA LEU A 19 20.64 15.45 -0.44
C LEU A 19 20.33 15.60 -1.94
N LEU A 20 21.05 14.89 -2.82
CA LEU A 20 20.84 14.91 -4.28
C LEU A 20 20.29 13.59 -4.85
N LYS A 21 19.95 12.60 -4.01
CA LYS A 21 19.33 11.34 -4.45
C LYS A 21 17.79 11.38 -4.47
N TRP A 22 17.17 12.30 -3.73
CA TRP A 22 15.71 12.45 -3.64
C TRP A 22 15.10 13.43 -4.66
N LEU A 23 15.92 14.16 -5.42
CA LEU A 23 15.49 15.03 -6.52
C LEU A 23 15.82 14.47 -7.92
N TYR A 24 16.11 13.15 -8.03
CA TYR A 24 16.60 12.54 -9.27
C TYR A 24 15.77 11.35 -9.80
N HIS A 25 14.48 11.22 -9.48
CA HIS A 25 13.58 10.30 -10.21
C HIS A 25 12.39 10.98 -10.90
N MET A 26 12.31 12.32 -10.89
CA MET A 26 11.69 13.05 -11.99
C MET A 26 12.75 13.43 -13.02
N ARG A 27 12.99 12.56 -14.01
CA ARG A 27 13.20 13.00 -15.40
C ARG A 27 13.29 11.83 -16.39
N MET A 28 12.36 11.90 -17.33
CA MET A 28 12.55 11.62 -18.76
C MET A 28 12.60 10.15 -19.18
N ARG A 29 11.39 9.59 -19.41
CA ARG A 29 11.14 8.68 -20.53
C ARG A 29 11.73 9.29 -21.81
N ARG A 30 12.94 8.88 -22.18
CA ARG A 30 13.50 9.14 -23.51
C ARG A 30 12.87 8.16 -24.48
N ARG A 31 11.93 8.71 -25.26
CA ARG A 31 11.39 8.20 -26.51
C ARG A 31 12.45 7.44 -27.30
N HIS A 32 12.27 6.13 -27.52
CA HIS A 32 12.88 5.42 -28.65
C HIS A 32 11.73 4.86 -29.48
N LEU A 33 11.35 5.67 -30.47
CA LEU A 33 10.49 5.29 -31.57
C LEU A 33 11.32 4.55 -32.63
N LEU A 34 10.68 3.52 -33.20
CA LEU A 34 10.85 2.98 -34.55
C LEU A 34 12.09 2.12 -34.86
N ALA A 35 11.82 0.82 -35.02
CA ALA A 35 12.43 0.00 -36.07
C ALA A 35 11.37 -0.96 -36.63
N LEU A 36 10.61 -0.49 -37.61
CA LEU A 36 9.71 -1.29 -38.45
C LEU A 36 10.40 -1.40 -39.83
N CYS A 37 10.75 -2.62 -40.26
CA CYS A 37 10.83 -3.06 -41.66
C CYS A 37 11.45 -4.47 -41.73
N GLY A 38 10.66 -5.44 -42.20
CA GLY A 38 11.13 -6.79 -42.46
C GLY A 38 10.05 -7.65 -43.10
N ALA A 39 9.68 -7.34 -44.34
CA ALA A 39 8.81 -8.17 -45.15
C ALA A 39 9.59 -9.36 -45.72
N THR A 40 9.09 -10.58 -45.55
CA THR A 40 9.29 -11.66 -46.53
C THR A 40 8.01 -12.45 -46.73
N VAL A 41 7.76 -12.76 -48.00
CA VAL A 41 6.59 -13.43 -48.57
C VAL A 41 7.01 -14.85 -49.00
N GLY A 42 6.09 -15.80 -48.86
CA GLY A 42 6.09 -17.11 -49.55
C GLY A 42 6.18 -18.30 -48.59
N GLY A 43 5.39 -19.37 -48.69
CA GLY A 43 4.34 -19.73 -49.62
C GLY A 43 3.90 -21.19 -49.42
N LEU A 44 2.71 -21.50 -49.93
CA LEU A 44 2.24 -22.78 -50.52
C LEU A 44 1.89 -24.02 -49.64
N ALA A 45 0.65 -24.49 -49.91
CA ALA A 45 0.15 -25.88 -49.96
C ALA A 45 0.07 -26.67 -48.63
N GLY A 46 -0.93 -27.49 -48.33
CA GLY A 46 -2.03 -28.04 -49.12
C GLY A 46 -2.34 -29.47 -48.64
N CYS A 47 -3.59 -29.72 -48.27
CA CYS A 47 -4.38 -30.95 -48.37
C CYS A 47 -3.89 -32.33 -47.84
N THR A 48 -4.68 -32.83 -46.87
CA THR A 48 -5.37 -34.15 -46.80
C THR A 48 -4.66 -35.44 -47.21
N GLY A 49 -4.67 -36.43 -46.31
CA GLY A 49 -4.44 -37.83 -46.62
C GLY A 49 -5.16 -38.75 -45.64
N ASP A 50 -6.35 -39.18 -46.05
CA ASP A 50 -7.15 -40.27 -45.48
C ASP A 50 -6.60 -41.63 -45.95
N SER A 51 -6.81 -42.69 -45.15
CA SER A 51 -7.00 -44.09 -45.57
C SER A 51 -6.32 -45.15 -44.70
N GLU A 52 -7.20 -46.02 -44.19
CA GLU A 52 -7.10 -47.49 -44.22
C GLU A 52 -6.32 -48.22 -43.12
N ARG A 53 -7.14 -48.68 -42.18
CA ARG A 53 -7.05 -49.95 -41.46
C ARG A 53 -6.99 -51.12 -42.46
N PRO A 54 -6.10 -52.10 -42.22
CA PRO A 54 -6.51 -53.49 -42.38
C PRO A 54 -6.15 -54.37 -41.17
N SER A 55 -7.11 -55.24 -40.88
CA SER A 55 -7.05 -56.56 -40.24
C SER A 55 -5.68 -57.13 -39.83
N SER A 56 -5.59 -57.62 -38.58
CA SER A 56 -4.78 -58.78 -38.24
C SER A 56 -5.32 -59.47 -36.98
N ASN A 57 -6.00 -60.61 -37.19
CA ASN A 57 -6.14 -61.68 -36.21
C ASN A 57 -4.83 -62.48 -36.20
N GLY A 58 -4.31 -62.86 -35.02
CA GLY A 58 -3.37 -63.98 -34.91
C GLY A 58 -2.29 -63.86 -33.83
N SER A 59 -2.58 -64.47 -32.69
CA SER A 59 -1.71 -65.21 -31.75
C SER A 59 -0.21 -64.91 -31.57
N GLU A 60 0.11 -64.68 -30.29
CA GLU A 60 1.24 -65.17 -29.48
C GLU A 60 2.67 -65.13 -30.07
N ILE A 61 3.56 -64.40 -29.39
CA ILE A 61 4.79 -64.94 -28.75
C ILE A 61 5.26 -63.95 -27.66
N SER A 62 5.62 -64.53 -26.52
CA SER A 62 6.16 -63.90 -25.31
C SER A 62 7.46 -63.13 -25.54
N ASN A 63 7.56 -61.92 -25.00
CA ASN A 63 8.84 -61.28 -24.67
C ASN A 63 8.68 -60.33 -23.47
N THR A 64 9.41 -60.65 -22.41
CA THR A 64 9.56 -59.88 -21.18
C THR A 64 10.12 -58.49 -21.49
N GLN A 65 9.33 -57.44 -21.29
CA GLN A 65 9.82 -56.06 -21.37
C GLN A 65 9.59 -55.39 -20.01
N THR A 66 10.70 -55.18 -19.32
CA THR A 66 10.82 -54.31 -18.15
C THR A 66 10.28 -52.93 -18.52
N GLY A 67 9.10 -52.59 -18.00
CA GLY A 67 8.48 -51.29 -18.20
C GLY A 67 9.29 -50.21 -17.49
N THR A 68 10.16 -49.53 -18.23
CA THR A 68 10.66 -48.22 -17.83
C THR A 68 9.45 -47.29 -17.78
N PRO A 69 9.13 -46.60 -16.67
CA PRO A 69 8.10 -45.59 -16.69
C PRO A 69 8.56 -44.49 -17.63
N THR A 70 7.88 -44.37 -18.78
CA THR A 70 7.98 -43.18 -19.61
C THR A 70 7.45 -42.03 -18.76
N GLN A 71 8.37 -41.26 -18.18
CA GLN A 71 8.05 -39.95 -17.64
C GLN A 71 7.53 -39.13 -18.81
N THR A 72 6.21 -38.96 -18.88
CA THR A 72 5.65 -37.81 -19.59
C THR A 72 6.39 -36.60 -19.04
N PRO A 73 7.06 -35.78 -19.86
CA PRO A 73 7.57 -34.51 -19.39
C PRO A 73 6.37 -33.78 -18.82
N THR A 74 6.31 -33.66 -17.49
CA THR A 74 5.51 -32.62 -16.86
C THR A 74 5.99 -31.35 -17.53
N GLU A 75 5.15 -30.73 -18.35
CA GLU A 75 5.40 -29.38 -18.84
C GLU A 75 5.84 -28.60 -17.61
N ALA A 76 7.11 -28.16 -17.62
CA ALA A 76 7.60 -27.28 -16.59
C ALA A 76 6.64 -26.10 -16.62
N VAL A 77 5.81 -25.97 -15.57
CA VAL A 77 5.01 -24.78 -15.37
C VAL A 77 6.01 -23.64 -15.45
N ASP A 78 5.90 -22.81 -16.49
CA ASP A 78 6.82 -21.71 -16.69
C ASP A 78 6.75 -20.85 -15.43
N SER A 79 7.77 -20.99 -14.58
CA SER A 79 7.75 -20.44 -13.24
C SER A 79 7.90 -18.93 -13.36
N SER A 80 6.87 -18.20 -12.98
CA SER A 80 6.92 -16.74 -12.99
C SER A 80 7.91 -16.24 -11.95
N HIS A 81 8.83 -15.38 -12.36
CA HIS A 81 9.77 -14.73 -11.44
C HIS A 81 9.21 -13.36 -11.05
N LEU A 82 8.82 -13.23 -9.79
CA LEU A 82 8.18 -12.04 -9.24
C LEU A 82 9.20 -11.22 -8.43
N SER A 83 9.33 -9.93 -8.76
CA SER A 83 9.94 -8.96 -7.87
C SER A 83 8.89 -8.50 -6.87
N VAL A 84 9.24 -8.53 -5.59
CA VAL A 84 8.34 -8.18 -4.48
C VAL A 84 9.02 -7.11 -3.63
N GLU A 85 8.37 -5.96 -3.49
CA GLU A 85 8.84 -4.86 -2.66
C GLU A 85 7.79 -4.49 -1.62
N LEU A 86 8.24 -4.14 -0.41
CA LEU A 86 7.34 -3.61 0.61
C LEU A 86 6.96 -2.17 0.24
N ASP A 87 5.67 -1.93 -0.01
CA ASP A 87 5.12 -0.58 -0.13
C ASP A 87 4.80 -0.01 1.26
N ALA A 88 4.00 -0.74 2.04
CA ALA A 88 3.63 -0.32 3.38
C ALA A 88 3.27 -1.51 4.28
N LEU A 89 3.58 -1.36 5.57
CA LEU A 89 2.98 -2.13 6.65
C LEU A 89 2.38 -1.11 7.62
N GLN A 90 1.10 -1.23 7.91
CA GLN A 90 0.37 -0.26 8.75
C GLN A 90 -0.69 -0.93 9.63
N PRO A 91 -1.00 -0.35 10.81
CA PRO A 91 -1.98 -0.90 11.76
C PRO A 91 -3.43 -0.74 11.31
N ALA A 92 -3.67 0.08 10.30
CA ALA A 92 -5.01 0.43 9.88
C ALA A 92 -5.09 0.84 8.42
N ILE A 93 -6.31 0.85 7.90
CA ILE A 93 -6.67 1.49 6.63
C ILE A 93 -7.84 2.46 6.84
N VAL A 94 -7.82 3.56 6.09
CA VAL A 94 -8.93 4.52 6.06
C VAL A 94 -9.99 4.03 5.09
N LYS A 95 -11.25 4.13 5.51
CA LYS A 95 -12.43 3.73 4.74
C LYS A 95 -13.50 4.79 4.81
N LEU A 96 -14.48 4.74 3.91
CA LEU A 96 -15.73 5.46 4.09
C LEU A 96 -16.64 4.69 5.05
N ALA A 97 -16.84 5.23 6.25
CA ALA A 97 -17.78 4.69 7.24
C ALA A 97 -19.24 4.98 6.85
N THR A 98 -19.50 6.18 6.32
CA THR A 98 -20.75 6.58 5.67
C THR A 98 -20.45 7.09 4.25
N ALA A 99 -21.41 7.69 3.54
CA ALA A 99 -21.14 8.24 2.20
C ALA A 99 -20.16 9.43 2.21
N ASP A 100 -20.00 10.05 3.37
CA ASP A 100 -19.54 11.42 3.61
C ASP A 100 -18.66 11.52 4.87
N SER A 101 -18.32 10.40 5.50
CA SER A 101 -17.41 10.36 6.65
C SER A 101 -16.43 9.20 6.57
N LEU A 102 -15.18 9.52 6.90
CA LEU A 102 -14.10 8.57 7.07
C LEU A 102 -14.23 7.83 8.39
N GLY A 103 -13.88 6.55 8.34
CA GLY A 103 -13.59 5.74 9.52
C GLY A 103 -12.30 4.95 9.31
N ILE A 104 -11.97 4.18 10.33
CA ILE A 104 -10.78 3.33 10.34
C ILE A 104 -11.19 1.87 10.39
N ASN A 105 -10.42 1.02 9.70
CA ASN A 105 -10.37 -0.40 9.96
C ASN A 105 -9.00 -0.73 10.56
N ASP A 106 -9.00 -1.08 11.84
CA ASP A 106 -7.84 -1.39 12.68
C ASP A 106 -7.86 -2.85 13.16
N ARG A 107 -8.58 -3.72 12.44
CA ARG A 107 -8.67 -5.15 12.78
C ARG A 107 -7.50 -5.93 12.18
N GLY A 108 -6.35 -5.89 12.86
CA GLY A 108 -5.13 -6.58 12.46
C GLY A 108 -4.09 -5.63 11.88
N GLN A 109 -3.28 -6.13 10.95
CA GLN A 109 -2.24 -5.36 10.27
C GLN A 109 -2.38 -5.50 8.75
N PHE A 110 -2.04 -4.43 8.03
CA PHE A 110 -2.28 -4.30 6.60
C PHE A 110 -0.95 -4.22 5.86
N LEU A 111 -0.65 -5.29 5.11
CA LEU A 111 0.59 -5.43 4.34
C LEU A 111 0.34 -5.13 2.87
N PHE A 112 0.93 -4.05 2.38
CA PHE A 112 0.96 -3.66 0.98
C PHE A 112 2.30 -4.07 0.37
N LEU A 113 2.24 -4.90 -0.68
CA LEU A 113 3.40 -5.32 -1.46
C LEU A 113 3.23 -4.83 -2.89
N GLU A 114 4.26 -4.20 -3.44
CA GLU A 114 4.35 -3.89 -4.86
C GLU A 114 4.94 -5.10 -5.59
N LEU A 115 4.27 -5.55 -6.64
CA LEU A 115 4.66 -6.73 -7.40
C LEU A 115 5.00 -6.36 -8.85
N SER A 116 6.05 -6.97 -9.39
CA SER A 116 6.40 -6.86 -10.80
C SER A 116 6.92 -8.19 -11.34
N VAL A 117 6.26 -8.74 -12.35
CA VAL A 117 6.67 -9.97 -13.02
C VAL A 117 7.83 -9.65 -13.96
N THR A 118 8.96 -10.25 -13.67
CA THR A 118 10.21 -10.03 -14.42
C THR A 118 10.36 -11.02 -15.57
N THR A 119 9.86 -12.25 -15.42
CA THR A 119 9.84 -13.30 -16.44
C THR A 119 8.70 -14.29 -16.19
N GLY A 120 8.23 -14.97 -17.24
CA GLY A 120 7.15 -15.96 -17.16
C GLY A 120 5.75 -15.33 -17.20
N GLU A 121 4.74 -16.18 -17.12
CA GLU A 121 3.33 -15.75 -17.11
C GLU A 121 2.98 -15.17 -15.74
N PRO A 122 2.40 -13.95 -15.64
CA PRO A 122 1.97 -13.41 -14.37
C PRO A 122 1.01 -14.33 -13.60
N PRO A 123 1.23 -14.60 -12.31
CA PRO A 123 0.27 -15.38 -11.53
C PRO A 123 -1.06 -14.62 -11.43
N ALA A 124 -2.18 -15.35 -11.43
CA ALA A 124 -3.46 -14.75 -11.14
C ALA A 124 -3.45 -14.16 -9.74
N ARG A 125 -4.15 -13.04 -9.53
CA ARG A 125 -4.21 -12.39 -8.22
C ARG A 125 -4.69 -13.32 -7.10
N SER A 126 -5.63 -14.22 -7.40
CA SER A 126 -6.15 -15.21 -6.46
C SER A 126 -5.14 -16.28 -6.05
N ASP A 127 -4.07 -16.44 -6.83
CA ASP A 127 -3.04 -17.47 -6.59
C ASP A 127 -1.90 -16.93 -5.72
N LEU A 128 -1.91 -15.64 -5.41
CA LEU A 128 -0.98 -15.00 -4.48
C LEU A 128 -1.45 -15.27 -3.04
N VAL A 129 -0.66 -16.00 -2.25
CA VAL A 129 -1.04 -16.37 -0.88
C VAL A 129 0.06 -15.96 0.08
N PHE A 130 -0.27 -15.09 1.04
CA PHE A 130 0.64 -14.76 2.12
C PHE A 130 0.43 -15.73 3.28
N ARG A 131 1.47 -16.46 3.66
CA ARG A 131 1.48 -17.32 4.84
C ARG A 131 2.00 -16.55 6.03
N PHE A 132 1.25 -16.62 7.11
CA PHE A 132 1.58 -15.99 8.39
C PHE A 132 1.11 -16.90 9.52
N ASP A 133 2.05 -17.42 10.32
CA ASP A 133 1.77 -18.29 11.46
C ASP A 133 0.99 -19.57 11.10
N GLY A 134 1.35 -20.22 9.99
CA GLY A 134 0.67 -21.43 9.51
C GLY A 134 -0.70 -21.18 8.87
N GLU A 135 -1.20 -19.95 8.89
CA GLU A 135 -2.43 -19.54 8.23
C GLU A 135 -2.15 -18.92 6.85
N GLU A 136 -3.08 -19.11 5.91
CA GLU A 136 -3.00 -18.60 4.54
C GLU A 136 -3.95 -17.42 4.35
N PHE A 137 -3.42 -16.31 3.81
CA PHE A 137 -4.15 -15.08 3.56
C PHE A 137 -4.08 -14.74 2.07
N GLY A 138 -5.22 -14.73 1.39
CA GLY A 138 -5.33 -14.22 0.03
C GLY A 138 -5.37 -12.68 0.00
N PRO A 139 -5.18 -12.04 -1.17
CA PRO A 139 -5.19 -10.60 -1.27
C PRO A 139 -6.61 -10.06 -1.01
N SER A 140 -6.71 -8.97 -0.27
CA SER A 140 -7.97 -8.34 0.11
C SER A 140 -8.78 -7.94 -1.12
N GLU A 141 -10.06 -8.30 -1.15
CA GLU A 141 -10.99 -7.98 -2.23
C GLU A 141 -11.55 -6.54 -2.17
N ALA A 142 -11.01 -5.68 -1.31
CA ALA A 142 -11.50 -4.33 -1.02
C ALA A 142 -12.11 -3.60 -2.25
N ARG A 143 -13.43 -3.39 -2.23
CA ARG A 143 -14.25 -2.92 -3.36
C ARG A 143 -14.47 -1.42 -3.27
N GLY A 144 -13.50 -0.66 -3.75
CA GLY A 144 -13.59 0.79 -3.90
C GLY A 144 -13.54 1.55 -2.58
N ALA A 145 -14.02 2.79 -2.59
CA ALA A 145 -13.79 3.77 -1.52
C ALA A 145 -14.37 3.40 -0.14
N ARG A 146 -15.36 2.49 -0.10
CA ARG A 146 -15.93 1.98 1.16
C ARG A 146 -15.01 1.05 1.93
N ASP A 147 -14.07 0.42 1.24
CA ASP A 147 -13.10 -0.49 1.87
C ASP A 147 -11.70 0.12 1.93
N LEU A 148 -11.36 0.96 0.94
CA LEU A 148 -10.09 1.70 0.85
C LEU A 148 -10.36 3.11 0.35
N TYR A 149 -10.49 4.08 1.25
CA TYR A 149 -10.72 5.46 0.87
C TYR A 149 -9.40 6.12 0.48
N ARG A 150 -9.24 6.42 -0.82
CA ARG A 150 -8.22 7.29 -1.44
C ARG A 150 -6.74 7.04 -1.10
N LEU A 151 -6.41 6.13 -0.19
CA LEU A 151 -5.04 5.80 0.17
C LEU A 151 -4.25 5.28 -1.04
N TYR A 152 -4.98 4.74 -2.04
CA TYR A 152 -4.48 4.25 -3.33
C TYR A 152 -5.62 4.34 -4.37
N ASP A 153 -6.13 5.56 -4.62
CA ASP A 153 -7.41 5.81 -5.33
C ASP A 153 -7.49 5.29 -6.79
N ASP A 154 -6.38 4.81 -7.34
CA ASP A 154 -6.35 4.25 -8.69
C ASP A 154 -6.32 2.73 -8.62
N LYS A 155 -7.46 2.10 -8.90
CA LYS A 155 -7.51 0.66 -9.25
C LYS A 155 -6.49 0.31 -10.33
N GLU A 156 -6.09 1.27 -11.15
CA GLU A 156 -5.08 1.15 -12.20
C GLU A 156 -3.69 0.75 -11.67
N HIS A 157 -3.41 0.94 -10.36
CA HIS A 157 -2.14 0.53 -9.75
C HIS A 157 -2.26 -0.77 -8.95
N ARG A 158 -3.46 -1.35 -8.82
CA ARG A 158 -3.61 -2.68 -8.20
C ARG A 158 -2.99 -3.71 -9.13
N TYR A 159 -2.43 -4.75 -8.52
CA TYR A 159 -1.88 -5.87 -9.26
C TYR A 159 -2.89 -6.42 -10.26
N ASP A 160 -2.50 -6.42 -11.52
CA ASP A 160 -3.25 -6.93 -12.65
C ASP A 160 -2.42 -8.02 -13.34
N ALA A 161 -2.97 -9.23 -13.44
CA ALA A 161 -2.30 -10.35 -14.09
C ALA A 161 -2.11 -10.13 -15.60
N GLU A 162 -2.91 -9.29 -16.25
CA GLU A 162 -2.68 -8.93 -17.66
C GLU A 162 -1.40 -8.11 -17.85
N THR A 163 -1.04 -7.30 -16.86
CA THR A 163 0.16 -6.47 -16.90
C THR A 163 1.33 -7.06 -16.12
N GLY A 164 1.06 -7.96 -15.19
CA GLY A 164 2.03 -8.51 -14.24
C GLY A 164 2.61 -7.48 -13.27
N ASN A 165 1.91 -6.37 -13.02
CA ASN A 165 2.43 -5.27 -12.19
C ASN A 165 1.34 -4.68 -11.28
N GLY A 166 1.77 -4.14 -10.15
CA GLY A 166 0.93 -3.35 -9.23
C GLY A 166 0.94 -3.89 -7.79
N TRP A 167 0.24 -3.20 -6.91
CA TRP A 167 0.20 -3.55 -5.49
C TRP A 167 -0.87 -4.59 -5.14
N VAL A 168 -0.56 -5.40 -4.13
CA VAL A 168 -1.51 -6.25 -3.42
C VAL A 168 -1.58 -5.88 -1.95
N LEU A 169 -2.75 -6.08 -1.35
CA LEU A 169 -3.00 -5.86 0.06
C LEU A 169 -3.35 -7.18 0.72
N PHE A 170 -2.65 -7.54 1.79
CA PHE A 170 -3.03 -8.63 2.70
C PHE A 170 -3.52 -8.05 4.02
N ASN A 171 -4.66 -8.57 4.50
CA ASN A 171 -5.14 -8.29 5.85
C ASN A 171 -4.72 -9.44 6.76
N LEU A 172 -3.77 -9.18 7.63
CA LEU A 172 -3.16 -10.17 8.52
C LEU A 172 -3.69 -9.94 9.95
N PRO A 173 -3.69 -10.97 10.82
CA PRO A 173 -3.98 -10.78 12.23
C PRO A 173 -2.95 -9.84 12.89
N GLU A 174 -3.26 -9.38 14.10
CA GLU A 174 -2.26 -8.72 14.95
C GLU A 174 -0.99 -9.58 15.09
N SER A 175 0.12 -8.94 15.44
CA SER A 175 1.44 -9.56 15.53
C SER A 175 1.43 -10.86 16.34
N ARG A 176 2.12 -11.88 15.83
CA ARG A 176 2.33 -13.16 16.50
C ARG A 176 3.81 -13.51 16.44
N ASP A 177 4.30 -14.21 17.46
CA ASP A 177 5.65 -14.76 17.46
C ASP A 177 5.71 -15.97 16.55
N THR A 178 6.15 -15.76 15.31
CA THR A 178 6.21 -16.79 14.28
C THR A 178 7.38 -16.58 13.32
N THR A 179 7.86 -17.68 12.76
CA THR A 179 8.87 -17.67 11.67
C THR A 179 8.28 -18.08 10.34
N ASP A 180 7.01 -18.48 10.30
CA ASP A 180 6.31 -18.88 9.08
C ASP A 180 5.72 -17.64 8.41
N ILE A 181 6.56 -16.92 7.65
CA ILE A 181 6.21 -15.66 6.99
C ILE A 181 6.74 -15.66 5.55
N SER A 182 5.83 -15.74 4.58
CA SER A 182 6.19 -15.80 3.16
C SER A 182 5.02 -15.46 2.24
N LEU A 183 5.32 -14.96 1.04
CA LEU A 183 4.37 -14.87 -0.06
C LEU A 183 4.61 -16.05 -1.01
N HIS A 184 3.55 -16.76 -1.39
CA HIS A 184 3.59 -17.89 -2.30
C HIS A 184 2.76 -17.62 -3.57
N TRP A 185 3.19 -18.21 -4.68
CA TRP A 185 2.45 -18.27 -5.94
C TRP A 185 2.88 -19.51 -6.75
N PRO A 186 2.14 -19.88 -7.81
CA PRO A 186 2.55 -20.97 -8.69
C PRO A 186 3.96 -20.76 -9.23
N GLY A 187 4.89 -21.63 -8.82
CA GLY A 187 6.27 -21.60 -9.28
C GLY A 187 7.24 -20.74 -8.46
N GLY A 188 6.82 -20.14 -7.34
CA GLY A 188 7.72 -19.34 -6.53
C GLY A 188 7.26 -19.01 -5.10
N GLU A 189 8.21 -18.48 -4.35
CA GLU A 189 8.03 -17.98 -2.99
C GLU A 189 8.93 -16.75 -2.79
N TRP A 190 8.44 -15.79 -2.01
CA TRP A 190 9.21 -14.68 -1.49
C TRP A 190 9.16 -14.68 0.03
N GLN A 191 10.32 -14.51 0.65
CA GLN A 191 10.46 -14.36 2.09
C GLN A 191 10.81 -12.90 2.41
N PRO A 192 10.10 -12.25 3.33
CA PRO A 192 10.48 -10.94 3.82
C PRO A 192 11.89 -10.95 4.39
N ASP A 193 12.59 -9.81 4.30
CA ASP A 193 13.86 -9.65 5.01
C ASP A 193 13.67 -9.64 6.54
N SER A 194 14.77 -9.75 7.28
CA SER A 194 14.72 -9.77 8.76
C SER A 194 14.09 -8.52 9.36
N THR A 195 14.14 -7.38 8.67
CA THR A 195 13.58 -6.11 9.15
C THR A 195 12.07 -6.15 9.08
N LEU A 196 11.51 -6.62 7.96
CA LEU A 196 10.06 -6.78 7.80
C LEU A 196 9.53 -7.93 8.68
N GLN A 197 10.24 -9.05 8.81
CA GLN A 197 9.86 -10.12 9.74
C GLN A 197 9.77 -9.62 11.18
N ALA A 198 10.76 -8.85 11.64
CA ALA A 198 10.74 -8.27 12.98
C ALA A 198 9.53 -7.35 13.20
N ARG A 199 9.14 -6.56 12.19
CA ARG A 199 7.98 -5.67 12.27
C ARG A 199 6.64 -6.41 12.24
N LEU A 200 6.52 -7.48 11.47
CA LEU A 200 5.29 -8.29 11.38
C LEU A 200 4.99 -9.07 12.67
N THR A 201 6.03 -9.39 13.43
CA THR A 201 5.96 -10.22 14.65
C THR A 201 6.00 -9.40 15.94
N ALA A 202 6.37 -8.12 15.87
CA ALA A 202 6.38 -7.23 17.01
C ALA A 202 5.02 -6.59 17.26
N PRO A 203 4.66 -6.33 18.53
CA PRO A 203 3.49 -5.55 18.87
C PRO A 203 3.50 -4.17 18.18
N GLU A 204 2.31 -3.67 17.85
CA GLU A 204 2.17 -2.35 17.23
C GLU A 204 2.79 -1.25 18.13
N PRO A 205 3.66 -0.39 17.57
CA PRO A 205 4.22 0.75 18.28
C PRO A 205 3.18 1.68 18.91
N THR A 206 3.45 2.11 20.14
CA THR A 206 2.62 3.12 20.82
C THR A 206 2.99 4.52 20.36
N LEU A 207 2.02 5.24 19.80
CA LEU A 207 2.18 6.62 19.34
C LEU A 207 1.59 7.62 20.34
N THR A 208 2.28 8.73 20.56
CA THR A 208 1.70 9.94 21.16
C THR A 208 1.21 10.83 20.04
N VAL A 209 -0.07 11.22 20.11
CA VAL A 209 -0.76 11.98 19.06
C VAL A 209 -1.19 13.33 19.61
N GLU A 210 -0.62 14.40 19.06
CA GLU A 210 -1.04 15.77 19.29
C GLU A 210 -1.46 16.39 17.96
N TRP A 211 -2.59 17.09 17.98
CA TRP A 211 -3.08 17.81 16.80
C TRP A 211 -3.96 18.98 17.21
N SER A 212 -3.98 20.01 16.39
CA SER A 212 -4.73 21.22 16.65
C SER A 212 -5.25 21.85 15.36
N VAL A 213 -6.28 22.67 15.53
CA VAL A 213 -6.86 23.58 14.54
C VAL A 213 -7.00 24.94 15.22
N PRO A 214 -7.03 26.05 14.46
CA PRO A 214 -7.34 27.37 15.01
C PRO A 214 -8.67 27.34 15.77
N GLU A 215 -8.70 27.88 16.99
CA GLU A 215 -9.95 28.01 17.77
C GLU A 215 -10.98 28.92 17.09
N THR A 216 -10.51 29.84 16.24
CA THR A 216 -11.31 30.79 15.49
C THR A 216 -10.82 30.87 14.05
N VAL A 217 -11.75 30.93 13.09
CA VAL A 217 -11.45 31.13 11.67
C VAL A 217 -12.44 32.11 11.04
N SER A 218 -11.97 32.99 10.17
CA SER A 218 -12.87 33.87 9.42
C SER A 218 -13.53 33.16 8.26
N ALA A 219 -14.75 33.58 7.91
CA ALA A 219 -15.39 33.12 6.68
C ALA A 219 -14.50 33.42 5.46
N GLY A 220 -14.49 32.49 4.50
CA GLY A 220 -13.65 32.56 3.30
C GLY A 220 -12.21 32.09 3.48
N ILE A 221 -11.83 31.63 4.68
CA ILE A 221 -10.50 31.09 4.96
C ILE A 221 -10.54 29.57 5.00
N GLU A 222 -9.49 28.95 4.47
CA GLU A 222 -9.23 27.51 4.56
C GLU A 222 -8.40 27.23 5.84
N PRO A 223 -8.96 26.51 6.85
CA PRO A 223 -8.26 26.27 8.11
C PRO A 223 -6.99 25.42 7.94
N GLU A 224 -5.91 25.81 8.64
CA GLU A 224 -4.72 24.96 8.78
C GLU A 224 -4.85 24.04 9.99
N ILE A 225 -4.42 22.79 9.84
CA ILE A 225 -4.52 21.73 10.84
C ILE A 225 -3.11 21.21 11.06
N THR A 226 -2.63 21.23 12.30
CA THR A 226 -1.25 20.84 12.64
C THR A 226 -1.24 19.51 13.39
N PHE A 227 -0.21 18.71 13.15
CA PHE A 227 -0.01 17.40 13.76
C PHE A 227 1.41 17.27 14.28
N THR A 228 1.55 16.70 15.46
CA THR A 228 2.81 16.27 16.06
C THR A 228 2.62 14.84 16.54
N ILE A 229 3.30 13.90 15.89
CA ILE A 229 3.21 12.46 16.21
C ILE A 229 4.57 11.98 16.68
N THR A 230 4.62 11.41 17.88
CA THR A 230 5.83 10.82 18.45
C THR A 230 5.69 9.31 18.52
N ASN A 231 6.68 8.59 18.01
CA ASN A 231 6.80 7.15 18.20
C ASN A 231 7.62 6.86 19.45
N ASN A 232 6.99 6.19 20.42
CA ASN A 232 7.62 5.87 21.71
C ASN A 232 8.29 4.49 21.71
N SER A 233 8.48 3.88 20.55
CA SER A 233 9.16 2.60 20.37
C SER A 233 10.37 2.75 19.44
N ASP A 234 11.27 1.78 19.48
CA ASP A 234 12.43 1.67 18.59
C ASP A 234 12.07 1.22 17.16
N GLN A 235 10.86 0.72 16.94
CA GLN A 235 10.41 0.23 15.65
C GLN A 235 9.65 1.30 14.87
N GLN A 236 9.93 1.40 13.58
CA GLN A 236 9.14 2.25 12.69
C GLN A 236 7.70 1.73 12.53
N THR A 237 6.73 2.64 12.52
CA THR A 237 5.33 2.35 12.16
C THR A 237 4.79 3.38 11.15
N ARG A 238 3.51 3.30 10.82
CA ARG A 238 2.77 4.34 10.13
C ARG A 238 1.63 4.84 11.00
N PHE A 239 1.53 6.16 11.15
CA PHE A 239 0.34 6.79 11.68
C PHE A 239 -0.74 6.80 10.60
N VAL A 240 -1.88 6.17 10.90
CA VAL A 240 -3.04 6.11 10.01
C VAL A 240 -4.23 6.76 10.69
N ALA A 241 -4.84 7.75 10.02
CA ALA A 241 -5.99 8.46 10.56
C ALA A 241 -6.95 8.95 9.48
N GLY A 242 -8.22 9.07 9.85
CA GLY A 242 -9.29 9.66 9.05
C GLY A 242 -9.74 10.94 9.74
N LEU A 243 -9.69 12.06 9.01
CA LEU A 243 -10.11 13.37 9.49
C LEU A 243 -11.38 13.80 8.78
N ASN A 244 -12.39 14.16 9.56
CA ASN A 244 -13.68 14.64 9.09
C ASN A 244 -13.96 16.05 9.62
N ARG A 245 -14.84 16.77 8.94
CA ARG A 245 -15.38 18.06 9.38
C ARG A 245 -16.92 18.03 9.33
N THR A 246 -17.50 18.74 10.29
CA THR A 246 -18.91 19.16 10.31
C THR A 246 -18.97 20.65 10.62
N GLY A 247 -20.02 21.33 10.18
CA GLY A 247 -20.20 22.78 10.36
C GLY A 247 -19.47 23.67 9.34
N GLY A 248 -19.64 24.98 9.49
CA GLY A 248 -19.10 25.99 8.56
C GLY A 248 -19.64 25.86 7.14
N GLY A 249 -20.94 25.58 7.03
CA GLY A 249 -21.64 25.36 5.76
C GLY A 249 -21.52 23.95 5.17
N ILE A 250 -21.11 22.97 5.97
CA ILE A 250 -20.96 21.55 5.62
C ILE A 250 -21.67 20.71 6.66
N ASP A 251 -22.55 19.80 6.22
CA ASP A 251 -23.15 18.83 7.16
C ASP A 251 -22.09 17.80 7.59
N TYR A 252 -21.47 17.10 6.63
CA TYR A 252 -20.36 16.17 6.84
C TYR A 252 -19.42 16.17 5.64
N ALA A 253 -18.10 16.21 5.87
CA ALA A 253 -17.11 16.04 4.82
C ALA A 253 -15.85 15.28 5.28
N PRO A 254 -15.31 14.39 4.43
CA PRO A 254 -13.98 13.82 4.62
C PRO A 254 -12.93 14.88 4.26
N VAL A 255 -12.12 15.29 5.23
CA VAL A 255 -11.05 16.29 5.04
C VAL A 255 -9.79 15.63 4.54
N ALA A 256 -9.32 14.60 5.24
CA ALA A 256 -8.06 13.93 4.90
C ALA A 256 -8.03 12.47 5.33
N ALA A 257 -7.46 11.63 4.47
CA ALA A 257 -6.97 10.30 4.83
C ALA A 257 -5.46 10.36 5.00
N ILE A 258 -4.99 10.08 6.21
CA ILE A 258 -3.60 10.20 6.60
C ILE A 258 -3.02 8.78 6.68
N SER A 259 -1.90 8.56 6.00
CA SER A 259 -1.01 7.43 6.24
C SER A 259 0.42 7.93 6.08
N ARG A 260 1.14 8.07 7.20
CA ARG A 260 2.50 8.62 7.21
C ARG A 260 3.46 7.73 8.00
N PRO A 261 4.68 7.46 7.48
CA PRO A 261 5.70 6.76 8.24
C PRO A 261 6.17 7.60 9.42
N ILE A 262 6.27 6.99 10.59
CA ILE A 262 6.82 7.56 11.81
C ILE A 262 8.01 6.66 12.23
N PRO A 263 9.26 7.11 12.04
CA PRO A 263 10.43 6.35 12.46
C PRO A 263 10.41 6.03 13.96
N GLY A 264 11.13 4.99 14.38
CA GLY A 264 11.28 4.65 15.80
C GLY A 264 11.96 5.80 16.56
N GLU A 265 11.48 6.09 17.77
CA GLU A 265 12.00 7.11 18.69
C GLU A 265 12.02 8.53 18.10
N GLU A 266 11.32 8.79 16.99
CA GLU A 266 11.25 10.09 16.33
C GLU A 266 9.90 10.78 16.52
N THR A 267 9.92 12.10 16.38
CA THR A 267 8.73 12.95 16.31
C THR A 267 8.63 13.54 14.91
N VAL A 268 7.46 13.41 14.29
CA VAL A 268 7.16 13.94 12.96
C VAL A 268 6.07 14.99 13.08
N GLU A 269 6.35 16.16 12.52
CA GLU A 269 5.43 17.30 12.52
C GLU A 269 5.05 17.68 11.10
N TRP A 270 3.76 17.97 10.87
CA TRP A 270 3.30 18.52 9.59
C TRP A 270 1.98 19.28 9.76
N SER A 271 1.64 20.06 8.74
CA SER A 271 0.35 20.71 8.62
C SER A 271 -0.41 20.23 7.38
N LEU A 272 -1.73 20.36 7.42
CA LEU A 272 -2.65 20.18 6.30
C LEU A 272 -3.57 21.39 6.24
N THR A 273 -3.99 21.78 5.04
CA THR A 273 -5.02 22.81 4.86
C THR A 273 -6.33 22.13 4.49
N ASP A 274 -7.40 22.41 5.24
CA ASP A 274 -8.74 22.02 4.85
C ASP A 274 -9.18 22.84 3.64
N THR A 275 -9.22 22.19 2.47
CA THR A 275 -9.55 22.80 1.18
C THR A 275 -11.04 23.16 1.03
N PHE A 276 -11.87 22.88 2.04
CA PHE A 276 -13.23 23.36 2.06
C PHE A 276 -13.28 24.75 2.69
N GLU A 277 -13.58 25.76 1.87
CA GLU A 277 -13.80 27.13 2.33
C GLU A 277 -14.86 27.17 3.44
N VAL A 278 -14.57 27.92 4.51
CA VAL A 278 -15.52 28.18 5.59
C VAL A 278 -16.57 29.16 5.09
N ARG A 279 -17.84 28.72 5.07
CA ARG A 279 -18.96 29.60 4.74
C ARG A 279 -19.41 30.35 5.97
N SER A 280 -19.74 31.63 5.80
CA SER A 280 -20.41 32.40 6.84
C SER A 280 -21.74 31.72 7.18
N PRO A 281 -21.99 31.38 8.45
CA PRO A 281 -23.34 31.12 8.94
C PRO A 281 -24.22 32.36 8.72
N GLY A 282 -25.54 32.21 8.83
CA GLY A 282 -26.43 33.37 8.87
C GLY A 282 -26.10 34.27 10.06
N ASP A 283 -26.45 35.56 10.00
CA ASP A 283 -26.18 36.55 11.06
C ASP A 283 -26.68 36.12 12.47
N ASP A 284 -27.60 35.14 12.52
CA ASP A 284 -28.21 34.62 13.76
C ASP A 284 -27.42 33.46 14.41
N GLU A 285 -26.37 32.93 13.75
CA GLU A 285 -25.63 31.72 14.16
C GLU A 285 -24.15 31.99 14.49
N THR A 286 -23.64 33.21 14.32
CA THR A 286 -22.25 33.57 14.66
C THR A 286 -22.18 34.54 15.84
N GLY A 287 -21.14 34.39 16.67
CA GLY A 287 -20.85 35.33 17.75
C GLY A 287 -21.61 35.09 19.06
N ASP A 288 -22.14 33.88 19.26
CA ASP A 288 -22.78 33.41 20.50
C ASP A 288 -21.84 32.64 21.45
N ASP A 289 -20.53 32.62 21.13
CA ASP A 289 -19.47 31.85 21.79
C ASP A 289 -19.63 30.31 21.69
N GLU A 290 -20.60 29.80 20.92
CA GLU A 290 -20.75 28.37 20.61
C GLU A 290 -19.87 27.97 19.40
N PRO A 291 -19.45 26.70 19.28
CA PRO A 291 -18.64 26.25 18.16
C PRO A 291 -19.46 26.01 16.89
N ASP A 292 -19.12 26.70 15.80
CA ASP A 292 -19.75 26.58 14.49
C ASP A 292 -19.26 25.39 13.65
N MET A 293 -18.10 24.84 14.01
CA MET A 293 -17.36 23.82 13.27
C MET A 293 -16.73 22.81 14.21
N THR A 294 -16.75 21.54 13.81
CA THR A 294 -16.06 20.47 14.54
C THR A 294 -15.25 19.63 13.56
N TYR A 295 -13.96 19.51 13.85
CA TYR A 295 -13.07 18.51 13.25
C TYR A 295 -13.06 17.27 14.12
N ARG A 296 -13.15 16.10 13.49
CA ARG A 296 -13.05 14.81 14.16
C ARG A 296 -11.99 13.96 13.51
N MET A 297 -10.96 13.59 14.27
CA MET A 297 -9.92 12.67 13.84
C MET A 297 -10.10 11.30 14.50
N LEU A 298 -10.02 10.24 13.70
CA LEU A 298 -10.10 8.85 14.12
C LEU A 298 -8.80 8.14 13.74
N TRP A 299 -8.23 7.36 14.66
CA TRP A 299 -7.05 6.51 14.45
C TRP A 299 -7.22 5.20 15.23
N PRO A 300 -6.33 4.19 15.11
CA PRO A 300 -6.49 2.93 15.82
C PRO A 300 -6.75 3.12 17.32
N GLY A 301 -7.84 2.53 17.81
CA GLY A 301 -8.23 2.55 19.23
C GLY A 301 -8.76 3.88 19.81
N GLU A 302 -8.66 5.02 19.11
CA GLU A 302 -9.04 6.32 19.67
C GLU A 302 -9.62 7.28 18.61
N GLY A 303 -10.35 8.29 19.08
CA GLY A 303 -10.72 9.44 18.27
C GLY A 303 -10.86 10.68 19.14
N ARG A 304 -10.56 11.85 18.57
CA ARG A 304 -10.69 13.14 19.25
C ARG A 304 -11.35 14.16 18.34
N GLU A 305 -11.89 15.19 18.97
CA GLU A 305 -12.56 16.30 18.31
C GLU A 305 -11.86 17.61 18.67
N GLN A 306 -11.89 18.56 17.73
CA GLN A 306 -11.50 19.94 17.94
C GLN A 306 -12.61 20.85 17.42
N GLN A 307 -12.95 21.85 18.21
CA GLN A 307 -14.04 22.78 17.94
C GLN A 307 -13.49 24.13 17.47
N VAL A 308 -14.17 24.74 16.52
CA VAL A 308 -13.76 25.99 15.88
C VAL A 308 -14.95 26.94 15.80
N ARG A 309 -14.70 28.21 16.12
CA ARG A 309 -15.66 29.30 15.99
C ARG A 309 -15.42 30.10 14.71
N ILE A 310 -16.48 30.62 14.10
CA ILE A 310 -16.41 31.47 12.91
C ILE A 310 -16.54 32.94 13.34
N THR A 311 -15.65 33.79 12.83
CA THR A 311 -15.58 35.23 13.15
C THR A 311 -15.75 36.11 11.93
#